data_AF-A0ABD7DJT5-F1
#
_entry.id   AF-A0ABD7DJT5-F1
#
_cell.length_a   1.000
_cell.length_b   1.000
_cell.length_c   1.000
_cell.angle_alpha   90.00
_cell.angle_beta   90.00
_cell.angle_gamma   90.00
#
_symmetry.space_group_name_H-M   'P 1'
#
loop_
_entity.id
_entity.type
_entity.pdbx_description
1 polymer ?
#
loop_
_entity_poly.entity_id
_entity_poly.type
_entity_poly.pdbx_seq_one_letter_code
_entity_poly.pdbx_strand_id
1 'polypeptide(L)'
;MEVQLIHEQTYKSQYDLESAVEKFYDSLREEFGMVEDEDIKQFDHISRVFEATAVMENGLKLKVEIFFADDADEDESWVCKAYQVA
;
A
#
# COMPACT_ATOMS: atom_id res chain seq x y z
N MET A 1 18.01 -7.95 0.69
CA MET A 1 16.61 -8.33 0.41
C MET A 1 16.32 -7.82 -0.97
N GLU A 2 16.03 -8.73 -1.90
CA GLU A 2 15.54 -8.32 -3.22
C GLU A 2 14.06 -7.96 -3.04
N VAL A 3 13.70 -6.75 -3.47
CA VAL A 3 12.32 -6.26 -3.43
C VAL A 3 11.85 -6.07 -4.87
N GLN A 4 10.78 -6.76 -5.24
CA GLN A 4 10.19 -6.68 -6.57
C GLN A 4 8.81 -6.02 -6.47
N LEU A 5 8.58 -4.93 -7.20
CA LEU A 5 7.24 -4.35 -7.31
C LEU A 5 6.32 -5.35 -8.02
N ILE A 6 5.23 -5.74 -7.36
CA ILE A 6 4.27 -6.70 -7.90
C ILE A 6 2.87 -6.11 -8.08
N HIS A 7 2.54 -5.04 -7.36
CA HIS A 7 1.24 -4.38 -7.46
C HIS A 7 1.41 -2.87 -7.22
N GLU A 8 0.78 -2.05 -8.05
CA GLU A 8 0.76 -0.59 -7.94
C GLU A 8 -0.63 -0.09 -8.30
N GLN A 9 -1.17 0.83 -7.50
CA GLN A 9 -2.46 1.46 -7.76
C GLN A 9 -2.46 2.91 -7.27
N THR A 10 -3.21 3.76 -7.96
CA THR A 10 -3.37 5.17 -7.60
C THR A 10 -4.81 5.48 -7.25
N TYR A 11 -5.04 6.23 -6.17
CA TYR A 11 -6.37 6.70 -5.76
C TYR A 11 -6.43 8.22 -5.71
N LYS A 12 -7.57 8.79 -6.10
CA LYS A 12 -7.77 10.25 -6.11
C LYS A 12 -7.66 10.87 -4.72
N SER A 13 -7.25 12.14 -4.65
CA SER A 13 -7.11 12.92 -3.39
C SER A 13 -8.37 13.06 -2.53
N GLN A 14 -9.56 12.74 -3.07
CA GLN A 14 -10.80 12.76 -2.29
C GLN A 14 -10.84 11.72 -1.16
N TYR A 15 -9.97 10.71 -1.21
CA TYR A 15 -9.82 9.72 -0.15
C TYR A 15 -8.87 10.23 0.92
N ASP A 16 -9.15 9.92 2.19
CA ASP A 16 -8.17 10.03 3.26
C ASP A 16 -7.19 8.82 3.26
N LEU A 17 -6.17 8.87 4.13
CA LEU A 17 -5.16 7.81 4.22
C LEU A 17 -5.77 6.45 4.58
N GLU A 18 -6.74 6.39 5.49
CA GLU A 18 -7.39 5.13 5.89
C GLU A 18 -8.18 4.54 4.72
N SER A 19 -8.92 5.38 4.01
CA SER A 19 -9.63 5.00 2.78
C SER A 19 -8.68 4.47 1.70
N ALA A 20 -7.50 5.07 1.53
CA ALA A 20 -6.50 4.62 0.55
C ALA A 20 -5.89 3.27 0.96
N VAL A 21 -5.58 3.09 2.26
CA VAL A 21 -5.08 1.84 2.83
C VAL A 21 -6.11 0.71 2.67
N GLU A 22 -7.36 0.93 3.06
CA GLU A 22 -8.44 -0.06 2.97
C GLU A 22 -8.62 -0.55 1.53
N LYS A 23 -8.75 0.40 0.59
CA LYS A 23 -8.92 0.08 -0.83
C LYS A 23 -7.75 -0.69 -1.40
N PHE A 24 -6.53 -0.33 -1.00
CA PHE A 24 -5.34 -1.02 -1.46
C PHE A 24 -5.28 -2.45 -0.93
N TYR A 25 -5.61 -2.66 0.34
CA TYR A 25 -5.66 -4.02 0.90
C TYR A 25 -6.78 -4.86 0.28
N ASP A 26 -7.92 -4.28 -0.06
CA ASP A 26 -8.95 -4.99 -0.81
C ASP A 26 -8.44 -5.43 -2.18
N SER A 27 -7.70 -4.59 -2.92
CA SER A 27 -7.12 -4.99 -4.20
C SER A 27 -6.05 -6.08 -4.05
N LEU A 28 -5.22 -6.02 -3.00
CA LEU A 28 -4.26 -7.08 -2.69
C LEU A 28 -4.95 -8.40 -2.32
N ARG A 29 -6.10 -8.33 -1.62
CA ARG A 29 -6.88 -9.52 -1.27
C ARG A 29 -7.47 -10.22 -2.48
N GLU A 30 -7.98 -9.44 -3.42
CA GLU A 30 -8.52 -9.98 -4.68
C GLU A 30 -7.46 -10.71 -5.51
N GLU A 31 -6.19 -10.26 -5.45
CA GLU A 31 -5.10 -10.78 -6.27
C GLU A 31 -4.27 -11.87 -5.57
N PHE A 32 -3.99 -11.73 -4.28
CA PHE A 32 -3.03 -12.58 -3.55
C PHE A 32 -3.64 -13.38 -2.39
N GLY A 33 -4.93 -13.20 -2.11
CA GLY A 33 -5.64 -13.85 -1.00
C GLY A 33 -5.65 -13.02 0.28
N MET A 34 -6.20 -13.56 1.35
CA MET A 34 -6.37 -12.84 2.62
C MET A 34 -5.02 -12.49 3.27
N VAL A 35 -5.00 -11.37 3.99
CA VAL A 35 -3.87 -11.02 4.87
C VAL A 35 -3.96 -11.88 6.13
N GLU A 36 -2.92 -12.67 6.41
CA GLU A 36 -2.80 -13.48 7.62
C GLU A 36 -2.14 -12.72 8.77
N ASP A 37 -1.11 -11.93 8.45
CA ASP A 37 -0.36 -11.16 9.43
C ASP A 37 0.02 -9.80 8.85
N GLU A 38 0.01 -8.77 9.70
CA GLU A 38 0.38 -7.42 9.34
C GLU A 38 1.20 -6.79 10.46
N ASP A 39 2.29 -6.16 10.07
CA ASP A 39 3.12 -5.35 10.95
C ASP A 39 3.27 -3.94 10.37
N ILE A 40 2.53 -3.01 10.96
CA ILE A 40 2.50 -1.61 10.55
C ILE A 40 3.76 -0.92 11.09
N LYS A 41 4.59 -0.39 10.17
CA LYS A 41 5.81 0.34 10.49
C LYS A 41 5.57 1.84 10.63
N GLN A 42 4.70 2.39 9.78
CA GLN A 42 4.36 3.80 9.79
C GLN A 42 2.90 3.99 9.41
N PHE A 43 2.21 4.86 10.15
CA PHE A 43 0.87 5.34 9.84
C PHE A 43 0.81 6.81 10.27
N ASP A 44 1.09 7.74 9.35
CA ASP A 44 1.23 9.16 9.67
C ASP A 44 0.36 10.03 8.76
N HIS A 45 -0.70 10.60 9.34
CA HIS A 45 -1.64 11.46 8.60
C HIS A 45 -1.07 12.84 8.26
N ILE A 46 -0.05 13.31 8.99
CA ILE A 46 0.55 14.64 8.78
C ILE A 46 1.44 14.60 7.54
N SER A 47 2.30 13.58 7.48
CA SER A 47 3.22 13.28 6.39
C SER A 47 2.52 12.57 5.24
N ARG A 48 1.28 12.08 5.45
CA ARG A 48 0.47 11.33 4.49
C ARG A 48 1.20 10.09 3.96
N VAL A 49 1.75 9.30 4.89
CA VAL A 49 2.51 8.08 4.58
C VAL A 49 1.99 6.91 5.41
N PHE A 50 1.92 5.75 4.79
CA PHE A 50 1.73 4.46 5.42
C PHE A 50 2.77 3.46 4.90
N GLU A 51 3.38 2.72 5.83
CA GLU A 51 4.29 1.62 5.52
C GLU A 51 3.96 0.42 6.40
N ALA A 52 3.87 -0.76 5.81
CA ALA A 52 3.66 -2.00 6.53
C ALA A 52 4.37 -3.16 5.86
N THR A 53 4.55 -4.24 6.62
CA THR A 53 4.84 -5.56 6.06
C THR A 53 3.64 -6.46 6.28
N ALA A 54 3.16 -7.11 5.23
CA ALA A 54 2.03 -8.02 5.28
C ALA A 54 2.45 -9.43 4.84
N VAL A 55 1.84 -10.45 5.43
CA VAL A 55 1.95 -11.84 5.02
C VAL A 55 0.59 -12.28 4.52
N MET A 56 0.52 -12.71 3.27
CA MET A 56 -0.71 -13.22 2.65
C MET A 56 -0.88 -14.71 2.96
N GLU A 57 -2.11 -15.24 2.85
CA GLU A 57 -2.46 -16.63 3.16
C GLU A 57 -1.67 -17.69 2.39
N ASN A 58 -1.12 -17.32 1.23
CA ASN A 58 -0.29 -18.19 0.41
C ASN A 58 1.20 -18.14 0.81
N GLY A 59 1.54 -17.45 1.90
CA GLY A 59 2.90 -17.25 2.40
C GLY A 59 3.68 -16.13 1.70
N LEU A 60 3.06 -15.38 0.78
CA LEU A 60 3.67 -14.23 0.12
C LEU A 60 3.89 -13.10 1.11
N LYS A 61 5.15 -12.64 1.22
CA LYS A 61 5.51 -11.50 2.06
C LYS A 61 5.59 -10.24 1.24
N LEU A 62 4.87 -9.22 1.67
CA LEU A 62 4.76 -7.94 1.02
C LEU A 62 5.34 -6.83 1.90
N LYS A 63 6.09 -5.91 1.30
CA LYS A 63 6.24 -4.55 1.81
C LYS A 63 5.19 -3.70 1.13
N VAL A 64 4.35 -3.03 1.91
CA VAL A 64 3.35 -2.07 1.44
C VAL A 64 3.85 -0.66 1.72
N GLU A 65 3.80 0.20 0.71
CA GLU A 65 4.13 1.61 0.80
C GLU A 65 2.99 2.42 0.18
N ILE A 66 2.44 3.35 0.94
CA ILE A 66 1.39 4.27 0.49
C ILE A 66 1.82 5.68 0.85
N PHE A 67 1.80 6.58 -0.12
CA PHE A 67 2.13 7.98 0.10
C PHE A 67 1.30 8.89 -0.80
N PHE A 68 1.09 10.12 -0.35
CA PHE A 68 0.40 11.11 -1.15
C PHE A 68 1.38 11.83 -2.07
N ALA A 69 1.18 11.72 -3.38
CA ALA A 69 1.91 12.50 -4.38
C ALA A 69 1.20 13.85 -4.57
N ASP A 70 1.85 14.90 -4.09
CA ASP A 70 1.49 16.30 -4.32
C ASP A 70 2.46 16.88 -5.37
N ASP A 71 2.39 16.33 -6.58
CA ASP A 71 3.14 16.85 -7.73
C ASP A 71 2.26 17.87 -8.46
N ALA A 72 2.79 19.07 -8.69
CA ALA A 72 2.05 20.21 -9.23
C ALA A 72 1.48 20.02 -10.65
N ASP A 73 1.83 18.93 -11.33
CA ASP A 73 1.46 18.59 -12.71
C ASP A 73 0.59 17.32 -12.83
N GLU A 74 0.47 16.50 -11.78
CA GLU A 74 -0.38 15.30 -11.77
C GLU A 74 -1.57 15.50 -10.81
N ASP A 75 -2.73 14.91 -11.11
CA ASP A 75 -3.87 14.94 -10.21
C ASP A 75 -3.44 14.43 -8.83
N GLU A 76 -3.52 15.28 -7.79
CA GLU A 76 -3.20 14.93 -6.41
C GLU A 76 -3.77 13.54 -6.07
N SER A 77 -2.91 12.59 -5.73
CA SER A 77 -3.31 11.20 -5.60
C SER A 77 -2.46 10.42 -4.61
N TRP A 78 -3.11 9.43 -3.98
CA TRP A 78 -2.45 8.39 -3.24
C TRP A 78 -1.77 7.44 -4.20
N VAL A 79 -0.48 7.23 -4.01
CA VAL A 79 0.30 6.22 -4.71
C VAL A 79 0.49 5.06 -3.75
N CYS A 80 -0.03 3.89 -4.12
CA CYS A 80 0.01 2.69 -3.30
C CYS A 80 0.81 1.59 -4.02
N LYS A 81 1.77 0.99 -3.33
CA LYS A 81 2.71 0.01 -3.90
C LYS A 81 2.86 -1.18 -2.97
N ALA A 82 2.92 -2.37 -3.56
CA ALA A 82 3.26 -3.59 -2.87
C ALA A 82 4.46 -4.27 -3.54
N TYR A 83 5.44 -4.60 -2.72
CA TYR A 83 6.68 -5.24 -3.14
C TYR A 83 6.77 -6.63 -2.53
N GLN A 84 7.04 -7.64 -3.35
CA GLN A 84 7.43 -8.94 -2.84
C GLN A 84 8.80 -8.85 -2.17
N VAL A 85 8.88 -9.39 -0.95
CA VAL A 85 10.14 -9.48 -0.17
C VAL A 85 10.62 -10.93 -0.19
N ALA A 86 11.78 -11.17 -0.79
CA ALA A 86 12.46 -12.48 -0.83
C ALA A 86 13.53 -12.63 0.27
#